data_AF-A0A0J7IVZ2-F1
#
_entry.id   AF-A0A0J7IVZ2-F1
#
_cell.length_a   1.000
_cell.length_b   1.000
_cell.length_c   1.000
_cell.angle_alpha   90.00
_cell.angle_beta   90.00
_cell.angle_gamma   90.00
#
_symmetry.space_group_name_H-M   'P 1'
#
loop_
_entity.id
_entity.type
_entity.pdbx_description
1 polymer ?
#
loop_
_entity_poly.entity_id
_entity_poly.type
_entity_poly.pdbx_seq_one_letter_code
_entity_poly.pdbx_strand_id
1 'polypeptide(L)'
;MDSSGNFIIKAKYPVSAQDTANGIKKLVDLIISQEKENREKIDLPKIENLRVSIDYEEFDDPKNGIKSYLIKKHLKAGTEPETAKVWTIVFQNQKEIDIETFLDLSGDMDLQVTKLLSQHAMRQNKKMDKNLLDQGLGLYYLAADGKTLDPKKFHGDGYLFASNLQNFVVEDSGFTFYFDSGAIAPNSEGVQKIHLTREQLKPFLRP
;
A
#
# COMPACT_ATOMS: atom_id res chain seq x y z
N MET A 1 -19.80 25.91 -27.81
CA MET A 1 -19.33 24.62 -27.27
C MET A 1 -17.83 24.66 -27.38
N ASP A 2 -17.16 24.88 -26.24
CA ASP A 2 -15.72 25.01 -26.15
C ASP A 2 -15.21 23.82 -25.34
N SER A 3 -14.53 22.88 -26.00
CA SER A 3 -14.06 21.64 -25.40
C SER A 3 -12.70 21.85 -24.74
N SER A 4 -12.68 22.51 -23.58
CA SER A 4 -11.54 22.53 -22.66
C SER A 4 -11.57 21.27 -21.79
N GLY A 5 -10.50 20.48 -21.77
CA GLY A 5 -10.44 19.18 -21.10
C GLY A 5 -10.69 19.25 -19.59
N ASN A 6 -11.35 18.20 -19.08
CA ASN A 6 -11.93 18.17 -17.75
C ASN A 6 -11.01 17.41 -16.78
N PHE A 7 -10.55 18.10 -15.72
CA PHE A 7 -10.04 17.44 -14.52
C PHE A 7 -11.23 17.02 -13.66
N ILE A 8 -11.36 15.72 -13.38
CA ILE A 8 -12.50 15.18 -12.63
C ILE A 8 -11.96 14.36 -11.46
N ILE A 9 -12.36 14.73 -10.24
CA ILE A 9 -12.16 13.92 -9.04
C ILE A 9 -13.51 13.34 -8.61
N LYS A 10 -13.59 12.02 -8.47
CA LYS A 10 -14.73 11.32 -7.84
C LYS A 10 -14.21 10.59 -6.61
N ALA A 11 -14.79 10.82 -5.44
CA ALA A 11 -14.37 10.16 -4.22
C ALA A 11 -15.52 9.42 -3.55
N LYS A 12 -15.26 8.18 -3.16
CA LYS A 12 -16.09 7.35 -2.28
C LYS A 12 -15.22 6.87 -1.14
N TYR A 13 -15.74 6.92 0.08
CA TYR A 13 -15.06 6.45 1.28
C TYR A 13 -16.09 5.94 2.30
N PRO A 14 -15.70 5.01 3.19
CA PRO A 14 -16.63 4.41 4.13
C PRO A 14 -16.98 5.39 5.26
N VAL A 15 -18.22 5.29 5.75
CA VAL A 15 -18.63 5.90 7.03
C VAL A 15 -18.60 4.80 8.09
N SER A 16 -17.61 4.85 8.97
CA SER A 16 -17.34 3.80 9.95
C SER A 16 -17.79 4.24 11.34
N ALA A 17 -18.57 3.40 12.04
CA ALA A 17 -18.84 3.62 13.47
C ALA A 17 -17.57 3.49 14.35
N GLN A 18 -16.52 2.84 13.84
CA GLN A 18 -15.21 2.73 14.51
C GLN A 18 -14.36 4.00 14.33
N ASP A 19 -14.66 4.84 13.33
CA ASP A 19 -13.88 6.04 13.00
C ASP A 19 -14.41 7.28 13.75
N THR A 20 -14.32 7.27 15.08
CA THR A 20 -14.83 8.38 15.90
C THR A 20 -14.06 9.69 15.70
N ALA A 21 -12.83 9.63 15.18
CA ALA A 21 -11.96 10.77 14.93
C ALA A 21 -12.06 11.33 13.49
N ASN A 22 -12.89 10.73 12.64
CA ASN A 22 -13.01 11.02 11.21
C ASN A 22 -11.65 10.91 10.45
N GLY A 23 -10.80 9.97 10.85
CA GLY A 23 -9.50 9.70 10.22
C GLY A 23 -9.63 9.33 8.74
N ILE A 24 -10.63 8.53 8.37
CA ILE A 24 -10.87 8.12 6.99
C ILE A 24 -11.20 9.34 6.12
N LYS A 25 -12.11 10.20 6.60
CA LYS A 25 -12.47 11.43 5.90
C LYS A 25 -11.27 12.37 5.76
N LYS A 26 -10.48 12.55 6.82
CA LYS A 26 -9.28 13.40 6.80
C LYS A 26 -8.25 12.90 5.78
N LEU A 27 -8.02 11.59 5.71
CA LEU A 27 -7.14 10.98 4.72
C LEU A 27 -7.63 11.25 3.29
N VAL A 28 -8.92 11.04 3.03
CA VAL A 28 -9.50 11.25 1.70
C VAL A 28 -9.47 12.72 1.30
N ASP A 29 -9.79 13.64 2.21
CA ASP A 29 -9.69 15.08 1.97
C ASP A 29 -8.24 15.50 1.66
N LEU A 30 -7.26 14.92 2.38
CA LEU A 30 -5.83 15.15 2.12
C LEU A 30 -5.44 14.68 0.73
N ILE A 31 -5.83 13.47 0.33
CA ILE A 31 -5.57 12.94 -1.02
C ILE A 31 -6.16 13.88 -2.08
N ILE A 32 -7.42 14.30 -1.91
CA ILE A 32 -8.09 15.23 -2.84
C ILE A 32 -7.35 16.57 -2.93
N SER A 33 -6.90 17.10 -1.79
CA SER A 33 -6.13 18.37 -1.76
C SER A 33 -4.82 18.25 -2.52
N GLN A 34 -4.06 17.18 -2.27
CA GLN A 34 -2.80 16.91 -2.96
C GLN A 34 -2.97 16.78 -4.47
N GLU A 35 -4.04 16.12 -4.95
CA GLU A 35 -4.31 16.01 -6.39
C GLU A 35 -4.66 17.35 -7.04
N LYS A 36 -5.37 18.23 -6.32
CA LYS A 36 -5.65 19.60 -6.81
C LYS A 36 -4.35 20.41 -6.92
N GLU A 37 -3.51 20.39 -5.89
CA GLU A 37 -2.22 21.07 -5.91
C GLU A 37 -1.29 20.53 -6.99
N ASN A 38 -1.24 19.21 -7.17
CA ASN A 38 -0.44 18.60 -8.23
C ASN A 38 -0.93 19.03 -9.61
N ARG A 39 -2.26 19.11 -9.82
CA ARG A 39 -2.82 19.62 -11.09
C ARG A 39 -2.42 21.05 -11.39
N GLU A 40 -2.33 21.91 -10.37
CA GLU A 40 -1.90 23.31 -10.51
C GLU A 40 -0.41 23.42 -10.85
N LYS A 41 0.42 22.49 -10.38
CA LYS A 41 1.87 22.47 -10.64
C LYS A 41 2.26 21.88 -11.99
N ILE A 42 1.45 20.95 -12.52
CA ILE A 42 1.76 20.34 -13.81
C ILE A 42 1.15 21.20 -14.93
N ASP A 43 2.03 21.79 -15.74
CA ASP A 43 1.67 22.47 -17.00
C ASP A 43 1.32 21.42 -18.08
N LEU A 44 0.36 20.55 -17.78
CA LEU A 44 -0.22 19.66 -18.78
C LEU A 44 -1.10 20.50 -19.70
N PRO A 45 -0.98 20.31 -21.03
CA PRO A 45 -1.97 20.81 -21.97
C PRO A 45 -3.35 20.48 -21.43
N LYS A 46 -4.24 21.48 -21.35
CA LYS A 46 -5.63 21.33 -20.84
C LYS A 46 -6.48 20.31 -21.62
N ILE A 47 -5.89 19.54 -22.52
CA ILE A 47 -6.53 18.69 -23.52
C ILE A 47 -6.64 17.24 -23.03
N GLU A 48 -5.79 16.80 -22.09
CA GLU A 48 -5.89 15.45 -21.52
C GLU A 48 -6.91 15.38 -20.38
N ASN A 49 -7.92 14.53 -20.55
CA ASN A 49 -8.89 14.24 -19.50
C ASN A 49 -8.20 13.50 -18.36
N LEU A 50 -7.83 14.21 -17.30
CA LEU A 50 -7.30 13.64 -16.08
C LEU A 50 -8.46 13.23 -15.17
N ARG A 51 -8.55 11.94 -14.88
CA ARG A 51 -9.57 11.36 -13.98
C ARG A 51 -8.90 10.78 -12.76
N VAL A 52 -9.36 11.23 -11.61
CA VAL A 52 -9.04 10.66 -10.30
C VAL A 52 -10.29 10.02 -9.76
N SER A 53 -10.23 8.73 -9.42
CA SER A 53 -11.27 8.08 -8.62
C SER A 53 -10.71 7.53 -7.33
N ILE A 54 -11.38 7.80 -6.23
CA ILE A 54 -11.09 7.21 -4.93
C ILE A 54 -12.24 6.26 -4.59
N ASP A 55 -11.91 5.03 -4.27
CA ASP A 55 -12.83 4.01 -3.77
C ASP A 55 -12.23 3.26 -2.59
N TYR A 56 -12.97 2.27 -2.08
CA TYR A 56 -12.55 1.53 -0.91
C TYR A 56 -13.09 0.10 -0.88
N GLU A 57 -12.41 -0.74 -0.10
CA GLU A 57 -12.87 -2.07 0.32
C GLU A 57 -12.85 -2.18 1.85
N GLU A 58 -13.79 -2.93 2.41
CA GLU A 58 -13.91 -3.18 3.86
C GLU A 58 -13.56 -4.63 4.17
N PHE A 59 -12.88 -4.83 5.29
CA PHE A 59 -12.50 -6.14 5.82
C PHE A 59 -12.84 -6.19 7.32
N ASP A 60 -13.25 -7.35 7.81
CA ASP A 60 -13.72 -7.54 9.18
C ASP A 60 -13.10 -8.80 9.79
N ASP A 61 -12.63 -8.69 11.02
CA ASP A 61 -12.28 -9.80 11.92
C ASP A 61 -13.08 -9.58 13.21
N PRO A 62 -14.34 -10.05 13.23
CA PRO A 62 -15.27 -9.75 14.32
C PRO A 62 -14.86 -10.46 15.62
N LYS A 63 -14.06 -11.54 15.53
CA LYS A 63 -13.57 -12.27 16.72
C LYS A 63 -12.61 -11.41 17.53
N ASN A 64 -11.80 -10.61 16.85
CA ASN A 64 -10.82 -9.73 17.49
C ASN A 64 -11.28 -8.27 17.58
N GLY A 65 -12.51 -7.98 17.16
CA GLY A 65 -13.08 -6.63 17.14
C GLY A 65 -12.35 -5.69 16.18
N ILE A 66 -11.81 -6.23 15.09
CA ILE A 66 -10.99 -5.49 14.13
C ILE A 66 -11.80 -5.19 12.87
N LYS A 67 -11.70 -3.95 12.40
CA LYS A 67 -12.23 -3.55 11.09
C LYS A 67 -11.17 -2.81 10.30
N SER A 68 -10.85 -3.30 9.11
CA SER A 68 -9.86 -2.70 8.22
C SER A 68 -10.50 -2.11 6.97
N TYR A 69 -9.91 -1.03 6.48
CA TYR A 69 -10.32 -0.35 5.27
C TYR A 69 -9.13 -0.20 4.34
N LEU A 70 -9.31 -0.58 3.08
CA LEU A 70 -8.37 -0.30 2.01
C LEU A 70 -8.93 0.83 1.16
N ILE A 71 -8.26 1.97 1.13
CA ILE A 71 -8.59 3.12 0.28
C ILE A 71 -7.71 3.07 -0.96
N LYS A 72 -8.31 3.14 -2.15
CA LYS A 72 -7.58 3.12 -3.43
C LYS A 72 -7.83 4.40 -4.19
N LYS A 73 -6.76 5.01 -4.69
CA LYS A 73 -6.82 6.13 -5.62
C LYS A 73 -6.35 5.66 -6.99
N HIS A 74 -7.25 5.68 -7.95
CA HIS A 74 -6.99 5.42 -9.36
C HIS A 74 -6.75 6.73 -10.11
N LEU A 75 -5.74 6.76 -10.97
CA LEU A 75 -5.36 7.89 -11.80
C LEU A 75 -5.29 7.44 -13.26
N LYS A 76 -6.07 8.10 -14.12
CA LYS A 76 -6.08 7.89 -15.57
C LYS A 76 -5.87 9.22 -16.29
N ALA A 77 -4.82 9.31 -17.08
CA ALA A 77 -4.52 10.44 -17.95
C ALA A 77 -4.56 9.99 -19.41
N GLY A 78 -5.53 10.49 -20.19
CA GLY A 78 -5.63 10.18 -21.62
C GLY A 78 -5.64 8.67 -21.92
N THR A 79 -4.70 8.22 -22.74
CA THR A 79 -4.52 6.81 -23.13
C THR A 79 -3.54 6.03 -22.24
N GLU A 80 -2.81 6.71 -21.35
CA GLU A 80 -1.82 6.07 -20.47
C GLU A 80 -2.46 5.01 -19.58
N PRO A 81 -1.76 3.90 -19.27
CA PRO A 81 -2.26 2.91 -18.32
C PRO A 81 -2.75 3.56 -17.03
N GLU A 82 -3.85 3.02 -16.47
CA GLU A 82 -4.31 3.49 -15.17
C GLU A 82 -3.29 3.10 -14.11
N THR A 83 -3.03 4.01 -13.17
CA THR A 83 -2.19 3.74 -11.99
C THR A 83 -3.03 3.81 -10.74
N ALA A 84 -2.64 3.07 -9.72
CA ALA A 84 -3.36 2.99 -8.45
C ALA A 84 -2.39 3.14 -7.27
N LYS A 85 -2.78 3.98 -6.31
CA LYS A 85 -2.15 4.09 -5.00
C LYS A 85 -3.09 3.61 -3.91
N VAL A 86 -2.53 3.04 -2.84
CA VAL A 86 -3.30 2.47 -1.75
C VAL A 86 -2.90 3.04 -0.40
N TRP A 87 -3.88 3.11 0.49
CA TRP A 87 -3.73 3.39 1.90
C TRP A 87 -4.62 2.45 2.69
N THR A 88 -4.21 2.08 3.90
CA THR A 88 -5.05 1.30 4.81
C THR A 88 -5.27 2.02 6.11
N ILE A 89 -6.45 1.82 6.70
CA ILE A 89 -6.75 2.23 8.06
C ILE A 89 -7.34 1.02 8.78
N VAL A 90 -6.78 0.67 9.93
CA VAL A 90 -7.22 -0.47 10.74
C VAL A 90 -7.69 0.01 12.09
N PHE A 91 -8.89 -0.39 12.47
CA PHE A 91 -9.45 -0.12 13.79
C PHE A 91 -9.54 -1.39 14.60
N GLN A 92 -9.22 -1.31 15.89
CA GLN A 92 -9.59 -2.30 16.89
C GLN A 92 -10.26 -1.59 18.06
N ASN A 93 -11.50 -1.99 18.38
CA ASN A 93 -12.26 -1.40 19.49
C ASN A 93 -12.28 0.15 19.47
N GLN A 94 -12.62 0.74 18.31
CA GLN A 94 -12.71 2.18 18.04
C GLN A 94 -11.40 2.97 18.13
N LYS A 95 -10.26 2.27 18.16
CA LYS A 95 -8.94 2.89 18.07
C LYS A 95 -8.29 2.51 16.77
N GLU A 96 -7.78 3.50 16.05
CA GLU A 96 -6.87 3.27 14.94
C GLU A 96 -5.59 2.64 15.49
N ILE A 97 -5.11 1.60 14.81
CA ILE A 97 -3.94 0.83 15.22
C ILE A 97 -3.01 0.57 14.05
N ASP A 98 -1.71 0.62 14.34
CA ASP A 98 -0.66 0.35 13.37
C ASP A 98 -0.25 -1.12 13.39
N ILE A 99 0.52 -1.54 12.37
CA ILE A 99 0.98 -2.93 12.23
C ILE A 99 1.83 -3.38 13.42
N GLU A 100 2.57 -2.45 14.05
CA GLU A 100 3.37 -2.65 15.25
C GLU A 100 2.52 -3.04 16.47
N THR A 101 1.19 -2.85 16.43
CA THR A 101 0.28 -3.37 17.46
C THR A 101 0.21 -4.89 17.39
N PHE A 102 0.34 -5.46 16.20
CA PHE A 102 0.23 -6.90 15.95
C PHE A 102 1.60 -7.59 15.86
N LEU A 103 2.58 -6.92 15.26
CA LEU A 103 3.88 -7.48 14.95
C LEU A 103 4.99 -6.82 15.78
N ASP A 104 5.94 -7.63 16.24
CA ASP A 104 7.24 -7.16 16.69
C ASP A 104 8.14 -6.97 15.47
N LEU A 105 8.36 -5.70 15.12
CA LEU A 105 9.19 -5.27 14.01
C LEU A 105 10.56 -4.74 14.47
N SER A 106 10.95 -5.00 15.72
CA SER A 106 12.24 -4.55 16.26
C SER A 106 13.43 -5.34 15.71
N GLY A 107 14.63 -4.75 15.80
CA GLY A 107 15.86 -5.40 15.32
C GLY A 107 15.87 -5.58 13.80
N ASP A 108 15.98 -6.83 13.34
CA ASP A 108 15.92 -7.21 11.92
C ASP A 108 14.59 -7.88 11.52
N MET A 109 13.56 -7.80 12.37
CA MET A 109 12.28 -8.50 12.15
C MET A 109 11.49 -7.95 10.96
N ASP A 110 11.50 -6.64 10.72
CA ASP A 110 10.85 -6.04 9.54
C ASP A 110 11.45 -6.53 8.22
N LEU A 111 12.78 -6.68 8.17
CA LEU A 111 13.50 -7.32 7.07
C LEU A 111 13.13 -8.80 6.93
N GLN A 112 12.99 -9.53 8.04
CA GLN A 112 12.59 -10.94 8.00
C GLN A 112 11.15 -11.12 7.47
N VAL A 113 10.20 -10.29 7.89
CA VAL A 113 8.84 -10.27 7.34
C VAL A 113 8.87 -9.87 5.86
N THR A 114 9.69 -8.89 5.47
CA THR A 114 9.86 -8.52 4.05
C THR A 114 10.38 -9.68 3.20
N LYS A 115 11.37 -10.44 3.70
CA LYS A 115 11.84 -11.66 3.02
C LYS A 115 10.74 -12.71 2.91
N LEU A 116 9.92 -12.88 3.95
CA LEU A 116 8.77 -13.79 3.94
C LEU A 116 7.74 -13.38 2.88
N LEU A 117 7.47 -12.09 2.72
CA LEU A 117 6.61 -11.55 1.65
C LEU A 117 7.14 -11.95 0.27
N SER A 118 8.43 -11.68 -0.01
CA SER A 118 9.06 -12.04 -1.30
C SER A 118 8.95 -13.54 -1.58
N GLN A 119 9.32 -14.37 -0.58
CA GLN A 119 9.25 -15.83 -0.72
C GLN A 119 7.83 -16.34 -0.96
N HIS A 120 6.84 -15.77 -0.27
CA HIS A 120 5.45 -16.19 -0.40
C HIS A 120 4.87 -15.77 -1.76
N ALA A 121 5.11 -14.54 -2.20
CA ALA A 121 4.64 -14.03 -3.48
C ALA A 121 5.18 -14.86 -4.66
N MET A 122 6.46 -15.22 -4.64
CA MET A 122 7.08 -16.08 -5.66
C MET A 122 6.48 -17.51 -5.70
N ARG A 123 5.99 -18.02 -4.56
CA ARG A 123 5.32 -19.32 -4.50
C ARG A 123 3.89 -19.27 -5.04
N GLN A 124 3.16 -18.20 -4.74
CA GLN A 124 1.77 -18.01 -5.17
C GLN A 124 1.67 -17.65 -6.65
N ASN A 125 2.58 -16.81 -7.15
CA ASN A 125 2.60 -16.37 -8.55
C ASN A 125 3.93 -16.73 -9.21
N LYS A 126 3.97 -17.88 -9.89
CA LYS A 126 5.16 -18.34 -10.63
C LYS A 126 5.57 -17.42 -11.79
N LYS A 127 4.69 -16.51 -12.23
CA LYS A 127 4.98 -15.54 -13.29
C LYS A 127 5.50 -14.20 -12.74
N MET A 128 5.54 -14.03 -11.42
CA MET A 128 6.06 -12.81 -10.80
C MET A 128 7.56 -12.67 -11.11
N ASP A 129 7.97 -11.50 -11.58
CA ASP A 129 9.38 -11.19 -11.79
C ASP A 129 10.06 -10.97 -10.45
N LYS A 130 11.00 -11.88 -10.11
CA LYS A 130 11.71 -11.83 -8.84
C LYS A 130 12.54 -10.57 -8.67
N ASN A 131 13.16 -10.07 -9.74
CA ASN A 131 14.00 -8.88 -9.65
C ASN A 131 13.14 -7.65 -9.35
N LEU A 132 11.99 -7.52 -10.02
CA LEU A 132 11.09 -6.40 -9.78
C LEU A 132 10.47 -6.45 -8.37
N LEU A 133 10.06 -7.64 -7.92
CA LEU A 133 9.58 -7.86 -6.55
C LEU A 133 10.63 -7.48 -5.51
N ASP A 134 11.85 -8.00 -5.64
CA ASP A 134 12.92 -7.75 -4.67
C ASP A 134 13.42 -6.31 -4.73
N GLN A 135 13.37 -5.63 -5.87
CA GLN A 135 13.67 -4.20 -5.98
C GLN A 135 12.61 -3.38 -5.24
N GLY A 136 11.33 -3.65 -5.50
CA GLY A 136 10.22 -2.98 -4.83
C GLY A 136 10.24 -3.15 -3.31
N LEU A 137 10.55 -4.35 -2.84
CA LEU A 137 10.68 -4.67 -1.42
C LEU A 137 12.03 -4.26 -0.80
N GLY A 138 12.95 -3.71 -1.59
CA GLY A 138 14.29 -3.29 -1.15
C GLY A 138 15.30 -4.42 -0.91
N LEU A 139 14.91 -5.68 -1.11
CA LEU A 139 15.75 -6.86 -0.91
C LEU A 139 16.89 -6.97 -1.94
N TYR A 140 16.69 -6.45 -3.16
CA TYR A 140 17.70 -6.44 -4.21
C TYR A 140 18.97 -5.68 -3.78
N TYR A 141 18.79 -4.67 -2.94
CA TYR A 141 19.82 -3.77 -2.45
C TYR A 141 20.62 -4.33 -1.29
N LEU A 142 20.30 -5.53 -0.80
CA LEU A 142 21.07 -6.16 0.26
C LEU A 142 22.45 -6.60 -0.24
N ALA A 143 23.42 -6.51 0.65
CA ALA A 143 24.74 -7.12 0.52
C ALA A 143 24.64 -8.65 0.61
N ALA A 144 25.77 -9.33 0.38
CA ALA A 144 25.84 -10.79 0.41
C ALA A 144 25.50 -11.41 1.78
N ASP A 145 25.62 -10.65 2.86
CA ASP A 145 25.20 -11.06 4.21
C ASP A 145 23.67 -11.14 4.36
N GLY A 146 22.92 -10.59 3.38
CA GLY A 146 21.48 -10.52 3.38
C GLY A 146 20.90 -9.66 4.51
N LYS A 147 21.68 -8.81 5.15
CA LYS A 147 21.27 -7.99 6.31
C LYS A 147 21.59 -6.52 6.12
N THR A 148 22.77 -6.21 5.60
CA THR A 148 23.19 -4.83 5.36
C THR A 148 22.89 -4.43 3.93
N LEU A 149 22.78 -3.12 3.68
CA LEU A 149 22.63 -2.60 2.33
C LEU A 149 23.98 -2.57 1.62
N ASP A 150 23.98 -2.95 0.34
CA ASP A 150 25.14 -2.84 -0.54
C ASP A 150 25.26 -1.39 -1.04
N PRO A 151 26.29 -0.62 -0.63
CA PRO A 151 26.45 0.77 -1.04
C PRO A 151 26.71 0.93 -2.55
N LYS A 152 27.06 -0.15 -3.26
CA LYS A 152 27.19 -0.14 -4.72
C LYS A 152 25.84 -0.26 -5.42
N LYS A 153 24.83 -0.82 -4.76
CA LYS A 153 23.48 -0.99 -5.31
C LYS A 153 22.53 0.10 -4.82
N PHE A 154 22.74 0.61 -3.61
CA PHE A 154 21.89 1.59 -2.96
C PHE A 154 22.65 2.86 -2.65
N HIS A 155 22.18 3.99 -3.20
CA HIS A 155 22.83 5.30 -3.09
C HIS A 155 22.07 6.27 -2.17
N GLY A 156 21.35 5.75 -1.18
CA GLY A 156 20.62 6.55 -0.19
C GLY A 156 21.06 6.26 1.25
N ASP A 157 20.52 7.02 2.21
CA ASP A 157 20.90 6.96 3.64
C ASP A 157 20.36 5.74 4.40
N GLY A 158 19.59 4.89 3.72
CA GLY A 158 19.02 3.66 4.27
C GLY A 158 17.74 3.25 3.54
N TYR A 159 17.29 2.02 3.80
CA TYR A 159 16.00 1.51 3.35
C TYR A 159 15.20 1.11 4.59
N LEU A 160 13.98 1.63 4.71
CA LEU A 160 13.09 1.32 5.83
C LEU A 160 12.20 0.13 5.47
N PHE A 161 12.56 -1.08 5.88
CA PHE A 161 11.81 -2.30 5.54
C PHE A 161 10.40 -2.33 6.13
N ALA A 162 10.18 -1.72 7.29
CA ALA A 162 8.85 -1.51 7.86
C ALA A 162 7.87 -0.78 6.92
N SER A 163 8.36 0.02 5.95
CA SER A 163 7.47 0.67 4.96
C SER A 163 6.70 -0.32 4.07
N ASN A 164 7.25 -1.51 3.85
CA ASN A 164 6.57 -2.59 3.11
C ASN A 164 5.32 -3.13 3.85
N LEU A 165 5.17 -2.80 5.14
CA LEU A 165 4.14 -3.34 6.03
C LEU A 165 3.06 -2.30 6.39
N GLN A 166 3.19 -1.06 5.91
CA GLN A 166 2.30 0.05 6.28
C GLN A 166 0.88 -0.08 5.70
N ASN A 167 0.76 -0.67 4.51
CA ASN A 167 -0.52 -0.88 3.85
C ASN A 167 -1.00 -2.32 4.09
N PHE A 168 -1.75 -2.53 5.16
CA PHE A 168 -2.21 -3.85 5.58
C PHE A 168 -3.69 -3.86 5.99
N VAL A 169 -4.34 -5.00 5.79
CA VAL A 169 -5.64 -5.31 6.39
C VAL A 169 -5.55 -6.60 7.18
N VAL A 170 -6.39 -6.73 8.19
CA VAL A 170 -6.44 -7.91 9.05
C VAL A 170 -7.75 -8.64 8.79
N GLU A 171 -7.63 -9.95 8.60
CA GLU A 171 -8.74 -10.88 8.42
C GLU A 171 -8.54 -12.07 9.37
N ASP A 172 -9.58 -12.86 9.58
CA ASP A 172 -9.50 -14.08 10.40
C ASP A 172 -8.33 -15.00 9.98
N SER A 173 -8.06 -15.09 8.67
CA SER A 173 -7.02 -15.93 8.07
C SER A 173 -5.59 -15.41 8.27
N GLY A 174 -5.40 -14.11 8.48
CA GLY A 174 -4.08 -13.49 8.51
C GLY A 174 -4.08 -12.02 8.12
N PHE A 175 -2.95 -11.59 7.56
CA PHE A 175 -2.69 -10.20 7.18
C PHE A 175 -2.48 -10.14 5.67
N THR A 176 -3.18 -9.23 5.01
CA THR A 176 -2.98 -8.97 3.59
C THR A 176 -2.30 -7.62 3.42
N PHE A 177 -1.10 -7.62 2.84
CA PHE A 177 -0.30 -6.43 2.55
C PHE A 177 -0.54 -5.98 1.11
N TYR A 178 -0.79 -4.69 0.91
CA TYR A 178 -1.12 -4.10 -0.39
C TYR A 178 -0.02 -3.16 -0.87
N PHE A 179 0.25 -3.19 -2.17
CA PHE A 179 1.31 -2.41 -2.81
C PHE A 179 0.73 -1.63 -3.98
N ASP A 180 1.16 -0.37 -4.11
CA ASP A 180 0.83 0.49 -5.24
C ASP A 180 1.10 -0.21 -6.58
N SER A 181 0.37 0.19 -7.63
CA SER A 181 0.70 -0.25 -8.99
C SER A 181 2.14 0.13 -9.33
N GLY A 182 2.92 -0.79 -9.88
CA GLY A 182 4.32 -0.53 -10.23
C GLY A 182 5.31 -0.72 -9.09
N ALA A 183 4.86 -0.90 -7.85
CA ALA A 183 5.77 -0.99 -6.71
C ALA A 183 6.57 -2.29 -6.69
N ILE A 184 5.89 -3.44 -6.85
CA ILE A 184 6.52 -4.78 -6.79
C ILE A 184 6.21 -5.65 -8.03
N ALA A 185 5.47 -5.10 -8.99
CA ALA A 185 5.09 -5.73 -10.26
C ALA A 185 4.84 -4.64 -11.31
N PRO A 186 4.78 -4.95 -12.63
CA PRO A 186 4.52 -3.93 -13.65
C PRO A 186 3.19 -3.20 -13.43
N ASN A 187 3.10 -1.92 -13.82
CA ASN A 187 1.88 -1.10 -13.65
C ASN A 187 0.62 -1.76 -14.20
N SER A 188 0.72 -2.52 -15.29
CA SER A 188 -0.39 -3.23 -15.92
C SER A 188 -1.06 -4.28 -15.04
N GLU A 189 -0.35 -4.78 -14.01
CA GLU A 189 -0.90 -5.76 -13.05
C GLU A 189 -1.72 -5.09 -11.94
N GLY A 190 -1.74 -3.75 -11.89
CA GLY A 190 -2.48 -2.98 -10.89
C GLY A 190 -1.92 -3.15 -9.46
N VAL A 191 -2.78 -2.88 -8.46
CA VAL A 191 -2.44 -3.05 -7.05
C VAL A 191 -2.10 -4.50 -6.76
N GLN A 192 -0.91 -4.75 -6.23
CA GLN A 192 -0.51 -6.09 -5.81
C GLN A 192 -0.88 -6.33 -4.35
N LYS A 193 -1.12 -7.59 -4.00
CA LYS A 193 -1.36 -8.00 -2.62
C LYS A 193 -0.65 -9.29 -2.28
N ILE A 194 -0.15 -9.38 -1.06
CA ILE A 194 0.49 -10.58 -0.52
C ILE A 194 -0.19 -10.90 0.81
N HIS A 195 -0.82 -12.07 0.88
CA HIS A 195 -1.45 -12.55 2.11
C HIS A 195 -0.47 -13.45 2.89
N LEU A 196 -0.29 -13.18 4.18
CA LEU A 196 0.44 -14.04 5.10
C LEU A 196 -0.51 -14.53 6.19
N THR A 197 -0.56 -15.85 6.37
CA THR A 197 -1.38 -16.45 7.42
C THR A 197 -0.82 -16.15 8.81
N ARG A 198 -1.67 -16.21 9.84
CA ARG A 198 -1.23 -16.06 11.24
C ARG A 198 -0.13 -17.06 11.63
N GLU A 199 -0.17 -18.28 11.09
CA GLU A 199 0.87 -19.28 11.37
C GLU A 199 2.23 -18.89 10.74
N GLN A 200 2.22 -18.33 9.53
CA GLN A 200 3.45 -17.80 8.91
C GLN A 200 4.01 -16.59 9.68
N LEU A 201 3.13 -15.78 10.27
CA LEU A 201 3.50 -14.59 11.04
C LEU A 201 3.81 -14.89 12.51
N LYS A 202 3.55 -16.10 12.99
CA LYS A 202 3.71 -16.49 14.40
C LYS A 202 5.04 -16.09 15.05
N PRO A 203 6.20 -16.18 14.40
CA PRO A 203 7.46 -15.73 14.99
C PRO A 203 7.54 -14.23 15.27
N PHE A 204 6.68 -13.44 14.61
CA PHE A 204 6.66 -11.99 14.66
C PHE A 204 5.44 -11.45 15.41
N LEU A 205 4.47 -12.30 15.79
CA LEU A 205 3.29 -11.84 16.52
C LEU A 205 3.70 -11.35 17.91
N ARG A 206 3.16 -10.21 18.32
CA ARG A 206 3.25 -9.76 19.71
C ARG A 206 2.42 -10.69 20.63
N PRO A 207 2.87 -10.88 21.88
CA PRO A 207 2.13 -11.65 22.89
C PRO A 207 0.74 -11.09 23.18
#